data_AF-A0A5C7PFZ8-F1
#
_entry.id   AF-A0A5C7PFZ8-F1
#
_cell.length_a   1.000
_cell.length_b   1.000
_cell.length_c   1.000
_cell.angle_alpha   90.00
_cell.angle_beta   90.00
_cell.angle_gamma   90.00
#
_symmetry.space_group_name_H-M   'P 1'
#
loop_
_entity.id
_entity.type
_entity.pdbx_description
1 polymer ?
#
loop_
_entity_poly.entity_id
_entity_poly.type
_entity_poly.pdbx_seq_one_letter_code
_entity_poly.pdbx_strand_id
1 'polypeptide(L)'
;MTDVWNDRCIQCGGDLPLDAASNRLYCSPQCRETGFEVRMQELRQRYNAKRRRDRRATKSDRPCKECGALIPANAARGKIFCSVVCGDRDYARRRAAKRRVRKATKIDRPCKECGKLIQAKDDRRKFCSIECGHKDYARRRAAKRREGRNS
;
A
#
# COMPACT_ATOMS: atom_id res chain seq x y z
N MET A 1 45.65 -8.57 35.14
CA MET A 1 44.89 -8.37 33.89
C MET A 1 45.31 -7.02 33.37
N THR A 2 46.24 -6.98 32.41
CA THR A 2 46.70 -5.72 31.81
C THR A 2 45.60 -5.19 30.90
N ASP A 3 44.96 -4.10 31.31
CA ASP A 3 44.14 -3.31 30.40
C ASP A 3 45.02 -2.95 29.20
N VAL A 4 44.64 -3.40 28.02
CA VAL A 4 45.30 -3.01 26.77
C VAL A 4 44.76 -1.62 26.45
N TRP A 5 45.45 -0.60 26.94
CA TRP A 5 45.19 0.78 26.53
C TRP A 5 45.49 0.84 25.04
N ASN A 6 44.44 1.06 24.26
CA ASN A 6 44.55 1.03 22.81
C ASN A 6 45.11 2.40 22.39
N ASP A 7 46.44 2.53 22.38
CA ASP A 7 47.17 3.74 22.01
C ASP A 7 47.03 4.10 20.52
N ARG A 8 46.14 3.42 19.81
CA ARG A 8 45.88 3.58 18.39
C ARG A 8 44.46 4.07 18.13
N CYS A 9 44.36 5.02 17.22
CA CYS A 9 43.10 5.53 16.70
C CYS A 9 42.27 4.39 16.09
N ILE A 10 41.02 4.25 16.53
CA ILE A 10 40.12 3.18 16.04
C ILE A 10 39.78 3.31 14.55
N GLN A 11 39.98 4.49 13.97
CA GLN A 11 39.62 4.79 12.58
C GLN A 11 40.79 4.60 11.60
N CYS A 12 41.99 5.07 11.94
CA CYS A 12 43.14 5.06 11.03
C CYS A 12 44.32 4.20 11.52
N GLY A 13 44.27 3.70 12.75
CA GLY A 13 45.33 2.89 13.35
C GLY A 13 46.61 3.67 13.74
N GLY A 14 46.64 4.99 13.56
CA GLY A 14 47.75 5.84 13.98
C GLY A 14 47.77 6.12 15.47
N ASP A 15 48.92 6.54 16.00
CA ASP A 15 49.12 6.75 17.43
C ASP A 15 48.25 7.88 17.98
N LEU A 16 47.70 7.68 19.18
CA LEU A 16 47.02 8.71 19.94
C LEU A 16 48.06 9.65 20.57
N PRO A 17 47.78 10.95 20.67
CA PRO A 17 48.74 11.87 21.26
C PRO A 17 48.94 11.54 22.74
N LEU A 18 50.19 11.66 23.23
CA LEU A 18 50.63 11.20 24.55
C LEU A 18 49.95 11.91 25.73
N ASP A 19 49.33 13.07 25.47
CA ASP A 19 48.56 13.88 26.40
C ASP A 19 47.04 13.62 26.33
N ALA A 20 46.62 12.64 25.51
CA ALA A 20 45.22 12.29 25.37
C ALA A 20 44.66 11.73 26.68
N ALA A 21 43.45 12.18 27.04
CA ALA A 21 42.66 11.54 28.07
C ALA A 21 42.51 10.03 27.77
N SER A 22 42.52 9.22 28.83
CA SER A 22 42.43 7.74 28.79
C SER A 22 41.32 7.15 27.92
N ASN A 23 40.25 7.91 27.68
CA ASN A 23 39.08 7.48 26.91
C ASN A 23 39.05 8.01 25.47
N ARG A 24 40.13 8.61 24.97
CA ARG A 24 40.18 9.16 23.61
C ARG A 24 40.30 8.03 22.58
N LEU A 25 39.34 7.94 21.66
CA LEU A 25 39.28 6.86 20.66
C LEU A 25 39.85 7.26 19.28
N TYR A 26 40.13 8.55 19.07
CA TYR A 26 40.50 9.10 17.76
C TYR A 26 41.69 10.04 17.89
N CYS A 27 42.67 9.90 16.99
CA CYS A 27 43.88 10.75 16.98
C CYS A 27 43.56 12.21 16.60
N SER A 28 42.56 12.44 15.74
CA SER A 28 42.15 13.77 15.30
C SER A 28 40.62 13.95 15.24
N PRO A 29 40.12 15.19 15.24
CA PRO A 29 38.70 15.48 14.96
C PRO A 29 38.23 14.89 13.62
N GLN A 30 39.08 14.92 12.59
CA GLN A 30 38.75 14.33 11.29
C GLN A 30 38.58 12.81 11.37
N CYS A 31 39.43 12.12 12.14
CA CYS A 31 39.28 10.68 12.38
C CYS A 31 38.01 10.37 13.18
N ARG A 32 37.59 11.27 14.08
CA ARG A 32 36.34 11.13 14.84
C ARG A 32 35.12 11.27 13.93
N GLU A 33 35.10 12.26 13.05
CA GLU A 33 34.00 12.49 12.10
C GLU A 33 33.90 11.37 11.08
N THR A 34 35.00 11.03 10.42
CA THR A 34 35.03 9.93 9.44
C THR A 34 34.69 8.58 10.09
N GLY A 35 35.19 8.30 11.30
CA GLY A 35 34.84 7.08 12.04
C GLY A 35 33.38 7.04 12.47
N PHE A 36 32.79 8.20 12.81
CA PHE A 36 31.36 8.30 13.06
C PHE A 36 30.54 8.01 11.79
N GLU A 37 30.92 8.58 10.64
CA GLU A 37 30.23 8.35 9.36
C GLU A 37 30.28 6.90 8.91
N VAL A 38 31.47 6.26 8.96
CA VAL A 38 31.64 4.84 8.63
C VAL A 38 30.76 3.98 9.54
N ARG A 39 30.82 4.21 10.85
CA ARG A 39 29.98 3.48 11.81
C ARG A 39 28.49 3.66 11.56
N MET A 40 28.05 4.88 11.22
CA MET A 40 26.66 5.15 10.85
C MET A 40 26.26 4.46 9.54
N GLN A 41 27.15 4.40 8.56
CA GLN A 41 26.93 3.66 7.31
C GLN A 41 26.79 2.16 7.57
N GLU A 42 27.66 1.58 8.42
CA GLU A 42 27.55 0.18 8.84
C GLU A 42 26.25 -0.11 9.59
N LEU A 43 25.84 0.76 10.52
CA LEU A 43 24.56 0.62 11.22
C LEU A 43 23.37 0.66 10.24
N ARG A 44 23.39 1.58 9.27
CA ARG A 44 22.37 1.63 8.21
C ARG A 44 22.38 0.35 7.36
N GLN A 45 23.55 -0.17 7.00
CA GLN A 45 23.68 -1.42 6.26
C GLN A 45 23.12 -2.61 7.06
N ARG A 46 23.48 -2.74 8.34
CA ARG A 46 22.96 -3.77 9.25
C ARG A 46 21.45 -3.69 9.41
N TYR A 47 20.92 -2.49 9.64
CA TYR A 47 19.48 -2.24 9.72
C TYR A 47 18.76 -2.67 8.42
N ASN A 48 19.28 -2.26 7.27
CA ASN A 48 18.72 -2.63 5.97
C ASN A 48 18.80 -4.14 5.70
N ALA A 49 19.89 -4.81 6.08
CA ALA A 49 20.03 -6.25 5.96
C ALA A 49 19.01 -6.99 6.84
N LYS A 50 18.83 -6.58 8.09
CA LYS A 50 17.79 -7.11 8.98
C LYS A 50 16.39 -6.91 8.38
N ARG A 51 16.07 -5.68 7.94
CA ARG A 51 14.80 -5.36 7.30
C ARG A 51 14.53 -6.20 6.04
N ARG A 52 15.57 -6.48 5.23
CA ARG A 52 15.46 -7.38 4.07
C ARG A 52 15.19 -8.82 4.48
N ARG A 53 15.85 -9.31 5.54
CA ARG A 53 15.60 -10.65 6.12
C ARG A 53 14.18 -10.78 6.63
N ASP A 54 13.70 -9.83 7.44
CA ASP A 54 12.35 -9.84 8.00
C ASP A 54 11.28 -9.77 6.89
N ARG A 55 11.51 -8.97 5.85
CA ARG A 55 10.66 -8.93 4.64
C ARG A 55 10.64 -10.26 3.86
N ARG A 56 11.72 -11.04 3.90
CA ARG A 56 11.80 -12.35 3.25
C ARG A 56 11.07 -13.41 4.06
N ALA A 57 11.25 -13.41 5.38
CA ALA A 57 10.54 -14.31 6.31
C ALA A 57 9.02 -14.09 6.25
N THR A 58 8.57 -12.85 6.33
CA THR A 58 7.14 -12.50 6.17
C THR A 58 6.55 -12.86 4.81
N LYS A 59 7.36 -13.21 3.79
CA LYS A 59 6.83 -13.64 2.49
C LYS A 59 6.35 -15.10 2.52
N SER A 60 7.01 -15.98 3.28
CA SER A 60 6.71 -17.42 3.36
C SER A 60 5.59 -17.77 4.34
N ASP A 61 5.28 -16.87 5.29
CA ASP A 61 4.43 -17.24 6.44
C ASP A 61 3.00 -16.69 6.32
N ARG A 62 2.62 -16.16 5.16
CA ARG A 62 1.29 -15.54 4.98
C ARG A 62 0.23 -16.64 4.82
N PRO A 63 -0.79 -16.70 5.67
CA PRO A 63 -1.88 -17.66 5.52
C PRO A 63 -2.77 -17.27 4.33
N CYS A 64 -3.27 -18.28 3.62
CA CYS A 64 -4.26 -18.15 2.57
C CYS A 64 -5.56 -17.59 3.16
N LYS A 65 -6.11 -16.55 2.56
CA LYS A 65 -7.35 -15.92 3.05
C LYS A 65 -8.58 -16.84 3.01
N GLU A 66 -8.54 -17.91 2.20
CA GLU A 66 -9.69 -18.80 1.99
C GLU A 66 -9.66 -20.04 2.88
N CYS A 67 -8.49 -20.68 3.02
CA CYS A 67 -8.36 -21.95 3.73
C CYS A 67 -7.37 -21.91 4.91
N GLY A 68 -6.70 -20.78 5.16
CA GLY A 68 -5.71 -20.63 6.23
C GLY A 68 -4.34 -21.27 5.95
N ALA A 69 -4.22 -22.16 4.96
CA ALA A 69 -2.95 -22.80 4.61
C ALA A 69 -1.88 -21.78 4.18
N LEU A 70 -0.60 -22.07 4.45
CA LEU A 70 0.50 -21.18 4.09
C LEU A 70 0.60 -20.97 2.57
N ILE A 71 0.81 -19.72 2.16
CA ILE A 71 1.07 -19.37 0.77
C ILE A 71 2.51 -19.77 0.44
N PRO A 72 2.75 -20.49 -0.67
CA PRO A 72 4.09 -21.02 -0.96
C PRO A 72 5.13 -19.90 -1.11
N ALA A 73 6.34 -20.14 -0.63
CA ALA A 73 7.40 -19.11 -0.56
C ALA A 73 7.82 -18.55 -1.94
N ASN A 74 7.67 -19.38 -3.00
CA ASN A 74 7.91 -18.99 -4.38
C ASN A 74 6.77 -18.16 -5.00
N ALA A 75 5.65 -17.95 -4.29
CA ALA A 75 4.55 -17.14 -4.78
C ALA A 75 4.99 -15.70 -5.09
N ALA A 76 4.34 -15.12 -6.11
CA ALA A 76 4.49 -13.72 -6.43
C ALA A 76 4.19 -12.83 -5.21
N ARG A 77 4.87 -11.68 -5.15
CA ARG A 77 4.65 -10.69 -4.08
C ARG A 77 3.18 -10.24 -4.12
N GLY A 78 2.53 -10.25 -2.95
CA GLY A 78 1.13 -9.85 -2.83
C GLY A 78 0.11 -10.95 -3.16
N LYS A 79 0.53 -12.18 -3.50
CA LYS A 79 -0.40 -13.30 -3.65
C LYS A 79 -1.17 -13.55 -2.34
N ILE A 80 -2.49 -13.70 -2.44
CA ILE A 80 -3.43 -13.76 -1.30
C ILE A 80 -3.90 -15.19 -1.00
N PHE A 81 -3.82 -16.08 -2.00
CA PHE A 81 -4.32 -17.44 -1.93
C PHE A 81 -3.21 -18.45 -2.21
N CYS A 82 -3.26 -19.60 -1.52
CA CYS A 82 -2.26 -20.66 -1.71
C CYS A 82 -2.38 -21.32 -3.10
N SER A 83 -3.57 -21.34 -3.69
CA SER A 83 -3.84 -21.96 -5.00
C SER A 83 -4.86 -21.16 -5.82
N VAL A 84 -4.94 -21.47 -7.12
CA VAL A 84 -5.96 -20.92 -8.03
C VAL A 84 -7.35 -21.32 -7.55
N VAL A 85 -7.54 -22.56 -7.10
CA VAL A 85 -8.81 -23.07 -6.56
C VAL A 85 -9.33 -22.21 -5.40
N CYS A 86 -8.46 -21.82 -4.47
CA CYS A 86 -8.85 -20.90 -3.40
C CYS A 86 -9.25 -19.53 -3.96
N GLY A 87 -8.49 -18.99 -4.92
CA GLY A 87 -8.84 -17.74 -5.59
C GLY A 87 -10.21 -17.79 -6.29
N ASP A 88 -10.53 -18.90 -6.95
CA ASP A 88 -11.81 -19.09 -7.63
C ASP A 88 -12.98 -19.22 -6.65
N ARG A 89 -12.77 -19.87 -5.50
CA ARG A 89 -13.76 -19.95 -4.41
C ARG A 89 -14.07 -18.58 -3.83
N ASP A 90 -13.05 -17.77 -3.53
CA ASP A 90 -13.23 -16.38 -3.08
C ASP A 90 -14.00 -15.57 -4.13
N TYR A 91 -13.58 -15.68 -5.39
CA TYR A 91 -14.22 -14.97 -6.50
C TYR A 91 -15.70 -15.35 -6.65
N ALA A 92 -16.02 -16.64 -6.63
CA ALA A 92 -17.38 -17.15 -6.72
C ALA A 92 -18.23 -16.64 -5.55
N ARG A 93 -17.69 -16.68 -4.32
CA ARG A 93 -18.34 -16.16 -3.11
C ARG A 93 -18.65 -14.67 -3.23
N ARG A 94 -17.67 -13.85 -3.62
CA ARG A 94 -17.86 -12.40 -3.82
C ARG A 94 -18.86 -12.11 -4.93
N ARG A 95 -18.85 -12.88 -6.01
CA ARG A 95 -19.80 -12.75 -7.12
C ARG A 95 -21.22 -13.11 -6.69
N ALA A 96 -21.39 -14.17 -5.90
CA ALA A 96 -22.67 -14.56 -5.33
C ALA A 96 -23.21 -13.50 -4.36
N ALA A 97 -22.36 -12.98 -3.47
CA ALA A 97 -22.72 -11.88 -2.56
C ALA A 97 -23.20 -10.65 -3.33
N LYS A 98 -22.46 -10.21 -4.37
CA LYS A 98 -22.88 -9.08 -5.23
C LYS A 98 -24.22 -9.34 -5.92
N ARG A 99 -24.50 -10.57 -6.35
CA ARG A 99 -25.80 -10.94 -6.94
C ARG A 99 -26.94 -10.86 -5.91
N ARG A 100 -26.71 -11.32 -4.68
CA ARG A 100 -27.70 -11.22 -3.58
C ARG A 100 -28.02 -9.77 -3.26
N VAL A 101 -27.00 -8.93 -3.11
CA VAL A 101 -27.15 -7.48 -2.89
C VAL A 101 -27.97 -6.86 -4.03
N ARG A 102 -27.58 -7.07 -5.29
CA ARG A 102 -28.33 -6.54 -6.45
C ARG A 102 -29.78 -7.00 -6.54
N LYS A 103 -30.06 -8.23 -6.09
CA LYS A 103 -31.44 -8.76 -6.05
C LYS A 103 -32.25 -8.07 -4.96
N ALA A 104 -31.65 -7.80 -3.81
CA ALA A 104 -32.28 -7.11 -2.69
C ALA A 104 -32.48 -5.60 -2.96
N THR A 105 -31.56 -4.96 -3.70
CA THR A 105 -31.60 -3.52 -4.00
C THR A 105 -32.45 -3.16 -5.22
N LYS A 106 -33.50 -3.91 -5.53
CA LYS A 106 -34.48 -3.43 -6.51
C LYS A 106 -35.19 -2.25 -5.88
N ILE A 107 -34.92 -1.05 -6.38
CA ILE A 107 -35.44 0.19 -5.81
C ILE A 107 -36.55 0.68 -6.72
N ASP A 108 -37.76 0.76 -6.18
CA ASP A 108 -38.85 1.45 -6.85
C ASP A 108 -38.64 2.95 -6.69
N ARG A 109 -38.57 3.66 -7.82
CA ARG A 109 -38.38 5.11 -7.87
C ARG A 109 -39.09 5.70 -9.06
N PRO A 110 -39.51 6.97 -9.02
CA PRO A 110 -40.06 7.63 -10.20
C PRO A 110 -38.97 7.89 -11.24
N CYS A 111 -39.34 7.75 -12.51
CA CYS A 111 -38.56 8.22 -13.65
C CYS A 111 -38.38 9.74 -13.55
N LYS A 112 -37.14 10.24 -13.70
CA LYS A 112 -36.87 11.67 -13.62
C LYS A 112 -37.53 12.53 -14.71
N GLU A 113 -37.87 11.93 -15.85
CA GLU A 113 -38.55 12.66 -16.93
C GLU A 113 -40.07 12.58 -16.88
N CYS A 114 -40.62 11.37 -16.82
CA CYS A 114 -42.05 11.16 -16.95
C CYS A 114 -42.77 10.81 -15.65
N GLY A 115 -42.06 10.76 -14.52
CA GLY A 115 -42.63 10.44 -13.20
C GLY A 115 -43.04 8.98 -12.99
N LYS A 116 -43.16 8.16 -14.06
CA LYS A 116 -43.56 6.76 -13.96
C LYS A 116 -42.66 5.98 -13.00
N LEU A 117 -43.26 5.19 -12.10
CA LEU A 117 -42.53 4.28 -11.22
C LEU A 117 -41.74 3.24 -12.04
N ILE A 118 -40.45 3.12 -11.74
CA ILE A 118 -39.54 2.17 -12.35
C ILE A 118 -38.95 1.26 -11.28
N GLN A 119 -38.87 -0.03 -11.59
CA GLN A 119 -38.07 -0.97 -10.83
C GLN A 119 -36.61 -0.85 -11.29
N ALA A 120 -35.84 -0.02 -10.59
CA ALA A 120 -34.45 0.18 -10.92
C ALA A 120 -33.60 -1.00 -10.45
N LYS A 121 -32.71 -1.50 -11.32
CA LYS A 121 -31.77 -2.58 -11.01
C LYS A 121 -30.68 -2.14 -10.02
N ASP A 122 -30.40 -0.84 -10.00
CA ASP A 122 -29.47 -0.14 -9.12
C ASP A 122 -29.85 1.35 -9.03
N ASP A 123 -29.16 2.08 -8.16
CA ASP A 123 -29.31 3.52 -7.94
C ASP A 123 -28.99 4.38 -9.17
N ARG A 124 -28.31 3.81 -10.18
CA ARG A 124 -27.87 4.52 -11.39
C ARG A 124 -28.96 4.64 -12.44
N ARG A 125 -29.91 3.71 -12.49
CA ARG A 125 -31.04 3.81 -13.45
C ARG A 125 -32.00 4.91 -13.02
N LYS A 126 -31.99 6.03 -13.74
CA LYS A 126 -32.81 7.23 -13.47
C LYS A 126 -34.07 7.34 -14.34
N PHE A 127 -34.11 6.61 -15.44
CA PHE A 127 -35.14 6.75 -16.48
C PHE A 127 -35.78 5.39 -16.79
N CYS A 128 -37.06 5.43 -17.16
CA CYS A 128 -37.79 4.23 -17.57
C CYS A 128 -37.30 3.69 -18.92
N SER A 129 -36.96 4.58 -19.86
CA SER A 129 -36.51 4.27 -21.22
C SER A 129 -35.31 5.12 -21.63
N ILE A 130 -34.64 4.70 -22.70
CA ILE A 130 -33.57 5.47 -23.36
C ILE A 130 -34.11 6.82 -23.85
N GLU A 131 -35.33 6.85 -24.38
CA GLU A 131 -35.99 8.08 -24.85
C GLU A 131 -36.14 9.12 -23.75
N CYS A 132 -36.57 8.71 -22.55
CA CYS A 132 -36.61 9.62 -21.39
C CYS A 132 -35.19 10.12 -21.07
N GLY A 133 -34.18 9.24 -21.10
CA GLY A 133 -32.79 9.66 -20.94
C GLY A 133 -32.35 10.71 -21.97
N HIS A 134 -32.75 10.55 -23.24
CA HIS A 134 -32.44 11.51 -24.31
C HIS A 134 -33.18 12.84 -24.14
N LYS A 135 -34.45 12.81 -23.74
CA LYS A 135 -35.25 14.02 -23.45
C LYS A 135 -34.63 14.84 -22.32
N ASP A 136 -34.25 14.19 -21.22
CA ASP A 136 -33.56 14.85 -20.11
C ASP A 136 -32.25 15.49 -20.57
N TYR A 137 -31.45 14.73 -21.32
CA TYR A 137 -30.16 15.17 -21.83
C TYR A 137 -30.31 16.40 -22.74
N ALA A 138 -31.26 16.35 -23.67
CA ALA A 138 -31.57 17.46 -24.57
C ALA A 138 -32.01 18.71 -23.79
N ARG A 139 -32.91 18.56 -22.81
CA ARG A 139 -33.37 19.66 -21.94
C ARG A 139 -32.21 20.29 -21.15
N ARG A 140 -31.38 19.48 -20.49
CA ARG A 140 -30.19 19.97 -19.75
C ARG A 140 -29.18 20.66 -20.66
N ARG A 141 -28.98 20.14 -21.88
CA ARG A 141 -28.10 20.76 -22.88
C ARG A 141 -28.66 22.09 -23.38
N ALA A 142 -29.97 22.20 -23.57
CA ALA A 142 -30.63 23.44 -23.96
C ALA A 142 -30.56 24.50 -22.85
N ALA A 143 -30.76 24.10 -21.59
CA ALA A 143 -30.64 25.00 -20.43
C ALA A 143 -29.23 25.61 -20.33
N LYS A 144 -28.18 24.79 -20.40
CA LYS A 144 -26.78 25.27 -20.39
C LYS A 144 -26.47 26.25 -21.53
N ARG A 145 -27.05 26.03 -22.71
CA ARG A 145 -26.90 26.95 -23.86
C ARG A 145 -27.58 28.29 -23.65
N ARG A 146 -28.68 28.33 -22.88
CA ARG A 146 -29.36 29.57 -22.51
C ARG A 146 -28.57 30.33 -21.45
N GLU A 147 -28.05 29.63 -20.44
CA GLU A 147 -27.20 30.22 -19.40
C GLU A 147 -25.93 30.84 -19.98
N GLY A 148 -25.22 30.14 -20.87
CA GLY A 148 -24.02 30.65 -21.53
C GLY A 148 -24.26 31.72 -22.61
N ARG A 149 -25.52 32.08 -22.90
CA ARG A 149 -25.87 33.20 -23.80
C ARG A 149 -26.29 34.45 -23.02
N ASN A 150 -26.51 34.32 -21.71
CA ASN A 150 -26.86 35.40 -20.77
C ASN A 150 -25.65 35.83 -19.90
N SER A 151 -24.44 35.41 -20.26
CA SER A 151 -23.14 35.82 -19.68
C SER A 151 -22.30 36.46 -20.78
#